data_AF-A0A7J6B1I9-F1
#
_entry.id   AF-A0A7J6B1I9-F1
#
_cell.length_a   1.000
_cell.length_b   1.000
_cell.length_c   1.000
_cell.angle_alpha   90.00
_cell.angle_beta   90.00
_cell.angle_gamma   90.00
#
_symmetry.space_group_name_H-M   'P 1'
#
loop_
_entity.id
_entity.type
_entity.pdbx_description
1 polymer ?
#
loop_
_entity_poly.entity_id
_entity_poly.type
_entity_poly.pdbx_seq_one_letter_code
_entity_poly.pdbx_strand_id
1 'polypeptide(L)'
;MLNSRDDDGVLLGNWSGDYLYGVAPTSWTGSVEILLDYAGSGGQSVGYAQCWVYAAVFNTFLRCLGIPSRVVTNFFSAHDNNGNLKMDIILDENGKVDRNHTRDSIWNYHCWIECYMARPDLPDGFGGWQVVDATPQETSDGL
;
A
#
# COMPACT_ATOMS: atom_id res chain seq x y z
N MET A 1 -2.08 5.31 -10.74
CA MET A 1 -3.58 5.23 -10.71
C MET A 1 -4.21 5.26 -9.31
N LEU A 2 -3.82 4.41 -8.33
CA LEU A 2 -4.36 4.48 -6.95
C LEU A 2 -3.51 5.35 -6.02
N ASN A 3 -2.19 5.19 -6.10
CA ASN A 3 -1.25 6.10 -5.47
C ASN A 3 -1.03 7.32 -6.36
N SER A 4 -0.72 8.45 -5.73
CA SER A 4 -0.47 9.73 -6.39
C SER A 4 1.00 10.02 -6.66
N ARG A 5 1.92 9.06 -6.49
CA ARG A 5 3.36 9.35 -6.64
C ARG A 5 3.74 9.62 -8.11
N ASP A 6 3.06 8.99 -9.06
CA ASP A 6 3.49 9.01 -10.47
C ASP A 6 2.39 9.40 -11.48
N ASP A 7 1.10 9.22 -11.16
CA ASP A 7 -0.02 9.45 -12.12
C ASP A 7 -1.20 10.27 -11.56
N ASP A 8 -1.00 11.16 -10.56
CA ASP A 8 -2.10 11.90 -9.91
C ASP A 8 -3.25 10.98 -9.42
N GLY A 9 -2.90 9.80 -8.90
CA GLY A 9 -3.89 8.80 -8.46
C GLY A 9 -4.74 9.22 -7.26
N VAL A 10 -5.70 8.35 -6.92
CA VAL A 10 -6.77 8.65 -5.94
C VAL A 10 -6.27 9.10 -4.57
N LEU A 11 -5.19 8.51 -4.07
CA LEU A 11 -4.77 8.64 -2.67
C LEU A 11 -3.36 9.21 -2.53
N LEU A 12 -3.24 10.22 -1.65
CA LEU A 12 -1.97 10.78 -1.21
C LEU A 12 -1.49 10.10 0.08
N GLY A 13 -0.35 9.42 0.01
CA GLY A 13 0.20 8.66 1.14
C GLY A 13 0.90 9.54 2.17
N ASN A 14 0.74 9.25 3.47
CA ASN A 14 1.46 9.97 4.53
C ASN A 14 1.67 9.10 5.80
N TRP A 15 2.94 8.90 6.16
CA TRP A 15 3.39 8.14 7.34
C TRP A 15 4.12 9.03 8.37
N SER A 16 4.10 10.35 8.23
CA SER A 16 4.85 11.28 9.09
C SER A 16 4.25 11.44 10.49
N GLY A 17 2.94 11.20 10.63
CA GLY A 17 2.17 11.51 11.84
C GLY A 17 1.62 12.95 11.89
N ASP A 18 1.98 13.80 10.92
CA ASP A 18 1.41 15.13 10.74
C ASP A 18 0.48 15.16 9.53
N TYR A 19 -0.79 15.49 9.78
CA TYR A 19 -1.88 15.45 8.80
C TYR A 19 -2.58 16.81 8.64
N LEU A 20 -1.92 17.92 8.98
CA LEU A 20 -2.52 19.27 9.04
C LEU A 20 -3.38 19.67 7.82
N TYR A 21 -3.02 19.20 6.62
CA TYR A 21 -3.66 19.58 5.35
C TYR A 21 -4.58 18.49 4.78
N GLY A 22 -4.93 17.47 5.56
CA GLY A 22 -5.78 16.39 5.10
C GLY A 22 -6.48 15.68 6.24
N VAL A 23 -7.04 14.52 5.92
CA VAL A 23 -7.68 13.64 6.90
C VAL A 23 -6.65 12.62 7.40
N ALA A 24 -6.59 12.45 8.72
CA ALA A 24 -5.74 11.42 9.31
C ALA A 24 -6.16 10.02 8.77
N PRO A 25 -5.23 9.18 8.29
CA PRO A 25 -5.56 7.89 7.68
C PRO A 25 -6.40 6.96 8.57
N THR A 26 -6.29 7.10 9.89
CA THR A 26 -7.05 6.33 10.89
C THR A 26 -8.51 6.79 11.06
N SER A 27 -8.87 7.96 10.54
CA SER A 27 -10.23 8.50 10.65
C SER A 27 -11.17 7.99 9.57
N TRP A 28 -10.63 7.45 8.48
CA TRP A 28 -11.44 6.86 7.41
C TRP A 28 -12.14 5.59 7.89
N THR A 29 -13.47 5.53 7.67
CA THR A 29 -14.28 4.35 8.02
C THR A 29 -14.75 3.56 6.79
N GLY A 30 -14.54 4.09 5.59
CA GLY A 30 -14.91 3.42 4.34
C GLY A 30 -14.36 4.13 3.10
N SER A 31 -14.42 3.44 1.95
CA SER A 31 -13.86 3.93 0.68
C SER A 31 -14.77 4.90 -0.07
N VAL A 32 -16.07 4.95 0.25
CA VAL A 32 -17.06 5.73 -0.50
C VAL A 32 -16.80 7.23 -0.39
N GLU A 33 -16.56 7.74 0.83
CA GLU A 33 -16.28 9.17 1.07
C GLU A 33 -15.04 9.62 0.30
N ILE A 34 -13.95 8.85 0.39
CA ILE A 34 -12.71 9.08 -0.36
C ILE A 34 -12.97 9.18 -1.87
N LEU A 35 -13.72 8.23 -2.44
CA LEU A 35 -13.98 8.18 -3.87
C LEU A 35 -14.89 9.32 -4.35
N LEU A 36 -15.87 9.71 -3.54
CA LEU A 36 -16.74 10.85 -3.82
C LEU A 36 -15.97 12.18 -3.73
N ASP A 37 -15.07 12.33 -2.75
CA ASP A 37 -14.21 13.50 -2.62
C ASP A 37 -13.27 13.63 -3.83
N TYR A 38 -12.63 12.53 -4.23
CA TYR A 38 -11.78 12.48 -5.42
C TYR A 38 -12.54 12.88 -6.70
N ALA A 39 -13.76 12.35 -6.89
CA ALA A 39 -14.58 12.69 -8.04
C ALA A 39 -15.09 14.14 -7.99
N GLY A 40 -15.52 14.62 -6.81
CA GLY A 40 -16.06 15.96 -6.59
C GLY A 40 -15.01 17.07 -6.69
N SER A 41 -13.75 16.75 -6.38
CA SER A 41 -12.61 17.66 -6.51
C SER A 41 -12.06 17.78 -7.94
N GLY A 42 -12.66 17.06 -8.90
CA GLY A 42 -12.19 17.02 -10.28
C GLY A 42 -10.95 16.13 -10.47
N GLY A 43 -10.77 15.12 -9.64
CA GLY A 43 -9.65 14.18 -9.70
C GLY A 43 -8.42 14.62 -8.91
N GLN A 44 -8.56 15.51 -7.92
CA GLN A 44 -7.46 15.83 -7.02
C GLN A 44 -7.29 14.72 -5.98
N SER A 45 -6.06 14.23 -5.80
CA SER A 45 -5.72 13.19 -4.84
C SER A 45 -6.20 13.52 -3.42
N VAL A 46 -6.77 12.52 -2.75
CA VAL A 46 -7.35 12.67 -1.42
C VAL A 46 -6.30 12.32 -0.37
N GLY A 47 -5.99 13.31 0.47
CA GLY A 47 -5.06 13.20 1.58
C GLY A 47 -5.77 12.87 2.90
N TYR A 48 -5.33 11.91 3.71
CA TYR A 48 -4.17 11.02 3.54
C TYR A 48 -4.52 9.54 3.65
N ALA A 49 -3.62 8.70 3.14
CA ALA A 49 -3.72 7.24 3.20
C ALA A 49 -2.48 6.57 3.79
N GLN A 50 -2.71 5.40 4.40
CA GLN A 50 -1.71 4.39 4.74
C GLN A 50 -2.14 3.05 4.14
N CYS A 51 -1.35 1.99 4.31
CA CYS A 51 -1.51 0.72 3.59
C CYS A 51 -2.93 0.13 3.62
N TRP A 52 -3.60 0.13 4.78
CA TRP A 52 -4.98 -0.39 4.87
C TRP A 52 -6.00 0.47 4.12
N VAL A 53 -5.78 1.78 4.01
CA VAL A 53 -6.64 2.69 3.23
C VAL A 53 -6.46 2.40 1.75
N TYR A 54 -5.20 2.26 1.29
CA TYR A 54 -4.88 1.82 -0.07
C TYR A 54 -5.56 0.49 -0.41
N ALA A 55 -5.40 -0.52 0.45
CA ALA A 55 -5.99 -1.84 0.26
C ALA A 55 -7.52 -1.79 0.22
N ALA A 56 -8.16 -1.03 1.12
CA ALA A 56 -9.62 -0.91 1.17
C ALA A 56 -10.20 -0.23 -0.08
N VAL A 57 -9.61 0.90 -0.50
CA VAL A 57 -10.05 1.62 -1.70
C VAL A 57 -9.84 0.77 -2.95
N PHE A 58 -8.70 0.08 -3.07
CA PHE A 58 -8.47 -0.76 -4.24
C PHE A 58 -9.39 -1.98 -4.28
N ASN A 59 -9.64 -2.62 -3.13
CA ASN A 59 -10.60 -3.70 -3.02
C ASN A 59 -12.03 -3.25 -3.41
N THR A 60 -12.39 -2.00 -3.12
CA THR A 60 -13.66 -1.41 -3.59
C THR A 60 -13.73 -1.35 -5.12
N PHE A 61 -12.69 -0.88 -5.79
CA PHE A 61 -12.62 -0.87 -7.26
C PHE A 61 -12.76 -2.28 -7.86
N LEU A 62 -11.97 -3.23 -7.39
CA LEU A 62 -11.99 -4.58 -7.94
C LEU A 62 -13.34 -5.27 -7.75
N ARG A 63 -13.94 -5.18 -6.56
CA ARG A 63 -15.27 -5.76 -6.31
C ARG A 63 -16.34 -5.08 -7.14
N CYS A 64 -16.27 -3.76 -7.32
CA CYS A 64 -17.19 -3.01 -8.18
C CYS A 64 -17.10 -3.47 -9.64
N LEU A 65 -15.89 -3.77 -10.12
CA LEU A 65 -15.64 -4.30 -11.47
C LEU A 65 -15.94 -5.80 -11.62
N GLY A 66 -16.40 -6.47 -10.57
CA GLY A 66 -16.73 -7.90 -10.59
C GLY A 66 -15.53 -8.84 -10.43
N ILE A 67 -14.36 -8.33 -10.05
CA ILE A 67 -13.17 -9.14 -9.76
C ILE A 67 -13.22 -9.57 -8.28
N PRO A 68 -13.33 -10.88 -7.99
CA PRO A 68 -13.33 -11.34 -6.60
C PRO A 68 -12.02 -10.95 -5.92
N SER A 69 -12.12 -10.26 -4.79
CA SER A 69 -10.95 -9.71 -4.10
C SER A 69 -11.15 -9.67 -2.59
N ARG A 70 -10.04 -9.71 -1.85
CA ARG A 70 -10.01 -9.64 -0.38
C ARG A 70 -8.80 -8.84 0.09
N VAL A 71 -8.94 -8.17 1.22
CA VAL A 71 -7.84 -7.51 1.93
C VAL A 71 -7.08 -8.55 2.74
N VAL A 72 -5.75 -8.46 2.73
CA VAL A 72 -4.84 -9.30 3.52
C VAL A 72 -4.01 -8.41 4.42
N THR A 73 -3.78 -8.86 5.65
CA THR A 73 -2.90 -8.19 6.62
C THR A 73 -1.76 -9.13 6.98
N ASN A 74 -0.53 -8.65 6.79
CA ASN A 74 0.68 -9.32 7.21
C ASN A 74 1.28 -8.62 8.43
N PHE A 75 1.50 -9.37 9.51
CA PHE A 75 2.13 -8.84 10.73
C PHE A 75 3.64 -9.02 10.67
N PHE A 76 4.39 -8.10 11.29
CA PHE A 76 5.86 -8.08 11.20
C PHE A 76 6.33 -8.08 9.74
N SER A 77 5.73 -7.22 8.92
CA SER A 77 5.98 -7.20 7.48
C SER A 77 7.35 -6.59 7.19
N ALA A 78 8.25 -7.43 6.70
CA ALA A 78 9.55 -7.00 6.22
C ALA A 78 9.40 -6.15 4.95
N HIS A 79 10.16 -5.06 4.91
CA HIS A 79 10.38 -4.24 3.72
C HIS A 79 11.89 -4.27 3.44
N ASP A 80 12.29 -5.26 2.64
CA ASP A 80 13.66 -5.50 2.17
C ASP A 80 13.92 -4.56 0.98
N ASN A 81 14.80 -3.57 1.19
CA ASN A 81 15.07 -2.53 0.19
C ASN A 81 16.18 -2.92 -0.81
N ASN A 82 16.69 -4.17 -0.74
CA ASN A 82 17.79 -4.62 -1.59
C ASN A 82 17.52 -5.98 -2.26
N GLY A 83 16.42 -6.65 -1.93
CA GLY A 83 15.92 -7.86 -2.59
C GLY A 83 16.77 -9.10 -2.35
N ASN A 84 17.61 -9.11 -1.31
CA ASN A 84 18.51 -10.23 -1.00
C ASN A 84 17.90 -11.28 -0.04
N LEU A 85 16.63 -11.11 0.35
CA LEU A 85 15.90 -11.97 1.29
C LEU A 85 16.44 -11.95 2.73
N LYS A 86 17.18 -10.90 3.11
CA LYS A 86 17.69 -10.67 4.46
C LYS A 86 17.24 -9.29 4.95
N MET A 87 17.15 -9.17 6.27
CA MET A 87 16.80 -7.92 6.94
C MET A 87 17.92 -7.53 7.87
N ASP A 88 18.50 -6.35 7.65
CA ASP A 88 19.59 -5.84 8.46
C ASP A 88 19.11 -4.66 9.33
N ILE A 89 19.11 -4.86 10.66
CA ILE A 89 18.86 -3.79 11.64
C ILE A 89 20.18 -3.42 12.29
N ILE A 90 20.65 -2.20 12.04
CA ILE A 90 21.91 -1.69 12.58
C ILE A 90 21.61 -0.88 13.84
N LEU A 91 22.28 -1.21 14.94
CA LEU A 91 22.13 -0.54 16.23
C LEU A 91 23.39 0.27 16.54
N ASP A 92 23.21 1.40 17.21
CA ASP A 92 24.30 2.15 17.82
C ASP A 92 24.81 1.46 19.11
N GLU A 93 25.87 2.01 19.70
CA GLU A 93 26.48 1.50 20.93
C GLU A 93 25.52 1.46 22.14
N ASN A 94 24.41 2.21 22.10
CA ASN A 94 23.39 2.24 23.14
C ASN A 94 22.19 1.33 22.82
N GLY A 95 22.26 0.55 21.73
CA GLY A 95 21.19 -0.35 21.31
C GLY A 95 20.02 0.34 20.60
N LYS A 96 20.15 1.61 20.21
CA LYS A 96 19.13 2.33 19.44
C LYS A 96 19.35 2.07 17.95
N VAL A 97 18.25 1.94 17.19
CA VAL A 97 18.32 1.78 15.73
C VAL A 97 19.02 2.99 15.11
N ASP A 98 20.13 2.71 14.42
CA ASP A 98 20.83 3.68 13.61
C ASP A 98 20.11 3.84 12.27
N ARG A 99 19.32 4.90 12.17
CA ARG A 99 18.51 5.22 10.99
C ARG A 99 19.34 5.69 9.79
N ASN A 100 20.63 6.02 9.97
CA ASN A 100 21.48 6.41 8.84
C ASN A 100 22.00 5.20 8.08
N HIS A 101 22.13 4.05 8.75
CA HIS A 101 22.68 2.83 8.17
C HIS A 101 21.61 1.73 7.98
N THR A 102 20.58 1.70 8.83
CA THR A 102 19.44 0.78 8.67
C THR A 102 18.56 1.26 7.52
N ARG A 103 18.61 0.56 6.39
CA ARG A 103 17.76 0.83 5.22
C ARG A 103 16.46 0.03 5.26
N ASP A 104 16.55 -1.21 5.72
CA ASP A 104 15.40 -2.09 5.82
C ASP A 104 14.48 -1.67 6.96
N SER A 105 13.19 -1.99 6.84
CA SER A 105 12.23 -1.71 7.91
C SER A 105 11.29 -2.89 8.12
N ILE A 106 10.90 -3.11 9.37
CA ILE A 106 9.85 -4.07 9.72
C ILE A 106 8.65 -3.27 10.17
N TRP A 107 7.57 -3.34 9.39
CA TRP A 107 6.30 -2.72 9.74
C TRP A 107 5.58 -3.61 10.74
N ASN A 108 4.94 -3.01 11.76
CA ASN A 108 4.11 -3.77 12.71
C ASN A 108 3.07 -4.62 11.99
N TYR A 109 2.47 -4.05 10.94
CA TYR A 109 1.71 -4.76 9.95
C TYR A 109 1.73 -4.00 8.62
N HIS A 110 1.42 -4.72 7.54
CA HIS A 110 1.20 -4.16 6.22
C HIS A 110 -0.03 -4.80 5.59
N CYS A 111 -0.75 -4.04 4.77
CA CYS A 111 -1.99 -4.48 4.14
C CYS A 111 -1.89 -4.33 2.62
N TRP A 112 -2.31 -5.38 1.92
CA TRP A 112 -2.46 -5.42 0.46
C TRP A 112 -3.78 -6.10 0.09
N ILE A 113 -4.01 -6.34 -1.20
CA ILE A 113 -5.16 -7.09 -1.69
C ILE A 113 -4.75 -8.37 -2.42
N GLU A 114 -5.63 -9.36 -2.39
CA GLU A 114 -5.57 -10.50 -3.30
C GLU A 114 -6.78 -10.49 -4.21
N CYS A 115 -6.58 -10.75 -5.49
CA CYS A 115 -7.65 -10.91 -6.49
C CYS A 115 -7.66 -12.34 -7.04
N TYR A 116 -8.85 -12.91 -7.26
CA TYR A 116 -8.99 -14.28 -7.74
C TYR A 116 -9.12 -14.30 -9.27
N MET A 117 -8.11 -14.83 -9.96
CA MET A 117 -8.09 -14.90 -11.42
C MET A 117 -7.22 -16.04 -11.93
N ALA A 118 -7.43 -16.42 -13.20
CA ALA A 118 -6.51 -17.28 -13.92
C ALA A 118 -5.25 -16.49 -14.34
N ARG A 119 -4.13 -17.19 -14.53
CA ARG A 119 -2.85 -16.64 -14.99
C ARG A 119 -2.38 -17.36 -16.24
N PRO A 120 -3.02 -17.13 -17.41
CA PRO A 120 -2.63 -17.79 -18.66
C PRO A 120 -1.23 -17.37 -19.16
N ASP A 121 -0.67 -16.32 -18.57
CA ASP A 121 0.70 -15.86 -18.77
C ASP A 121 1.75 -16.69 -18.00
N LEU A 122 1.33 -17.56 -17.08
CA LEU A 122 2.18 -18.44 -16.28
C LEU A 122 1.87 -19.92 -16.58
N PRO A 123 2.74 -20.86 -16.16
CA PRO A 123 2.44 -22.29 -16.23
C PRO A 123 1.16 -22.69 -15.49
N ASP A 124 0.62 -23.86 -15.81
CA ASP A 124 -0.55 -24.41 -15.13
C ASP A 124 -0.30 -24.55 -13.62
N GLY A 125 -1.32 -24.21 -12.82
CA GLY A 125 -1.27 -24.28 -11.35
C GLY A 125 -1.02 -22.94 -10.64
N PHE A 126 -0.69 -21.87 -11.36
CA PHE A 126 -0.46 -20.53 -10.78
C PHE A 126 -1.69 -19.59 -10.77
N GLY A 127 -2.87 -20.10 -11.17
CA GLY A 127 -4.13 -19.39 -11.00
C GLY A 127 -4.59 -19.32 -9.54
N GLY A 128 -5.66 -18.57 -9.27
CA GLY A 128 -6.21 -18.40 -7.93
C GLY A 128 -5.95 -17.00 -7.39
N TRP A 129 -5.59 -16.88 -6.10
CA TRP A 129 -5.32 -15.59 -5.46
C TRP A 129 -4.00 -14.99 -5.92
N GLN A 130 -4.05 -13.78 -6.45
CA GLN A 130 -2.91 -13.00 -6.93
C GLN A 130 -2.73 -11.78 -6.03
N VAL A 131 -1.52 -11.60 -5.49
CA VAL A 131 -1.18 -10.43 -4.67
C VAL A 131 -1.11 -9.20 -5.57
N VAL A 132 -1.78 -8.12 -5.14
CA VAL A 132 -1.62 -6.79 -5.73
C VAL A 132 -1.54 -5.78 -4.61
N ASP A 133 -0.58 -4.86 -4.68
CA ASP A 133 -0.37 -3.87 -3.64
C ASP A 133 -0.36 -2.46 -4.23
N ALA A 134 -1.26 -1.61 -3.73
CA ALA A 134 -1.38 -0.22 -4.16
C ALA A 134 -0.55 0.73 -3.30
N THR A 135 0.05 0.24 -2.22
CA THR A 135 0.88 1.03 -1.31
C THR A 135 2.22 1.32 -2.00
N PRO A 136 2.64 2.59 -2.12
CA PRO A 136 3.92 2.91 -2.75
C PRO A 136 5.08 2.58 -1.81
N GLN A 137 5.58 1.34 -1.91
CA GLN A 137 6.73 0.84 -1.14
C GLN A 137 8.01 0.85 -1.99
N GLU A 138 8.05 -0.01 -3.01
CA GLU A 138 9.15 -0.16 -3.96
C GLU A 138 8.72 0.29 -5.35
N THR A 139 9.65 0.81 -6.15
CA THR A 139 9.36 1.11 -7.56
C THR A 139 9.46 -0.15 -8.42
N SER A 140 8.42 -0.42 -9.22
CA SER A 140 8.39 -1.49 -10.21
C SER A 140 8.35 -0.88 -11.60
N ASP A 141 9.33 -1.21 -12.44
CA ASP A 141 9.49 -0.65 -13.79
C ASP A 141 9.56 0.90 -13.83
N GLY A 142 10.00 1.53 -12.73
CA GLY A 142 10.13 2.98 -12.61
C GLY A 142 8.85 3.72 -12.24
N LEU A 143 7.81 2.99 -11.81
CA LEU A 143 6.54 3.46 -11.24
C LEU A 143 6.33 2.91 -9.82
#